data_AF-A0A0F9MC64-F1
#
_entry.id   AF-A0A0F9MC64-F1
#
_cell.length_a   1.000
_cell.length_b   1.000
_cell.length_c   1.000
_cell.angle_alpha   90.00
_cell.angle_beta   90.00
_cell.angle_gamma   90.00
#
_symmetry.space_group_name_H-M   'P 1'
#
loop_
_entity.id
_entity.type
_entity.pdbx_description
1 polymer ?
#
loop_
_entity_poly.entity_id
_entity_poly.type
_entity_poly.pdbx_seq_one_letter_code
_entity_poly.pdbx_strand_id
1 'polypeptide(L)'
;MSKGGSDLSMRVVMGWVIGLSGIALMLLIMLILFGNLSGNVGFTNDEVTLDTVNESLLAFVNDTDYTVLNANSSNSNYAIVSIFNATTNGLGLFNFSIDPANATISSNGVVSNATALLFDNVSISYNYTNAFPSQGLADTNNFIA
;
A
#
# COMPACT_ATOMS: atom_id res chain seq x y z
N MET A 1 47.09 61.22 -18.19
CA MET A 1 46.95 59.78 -17.90
C MET A 1 45.83 59.62 -16.89
N SER A 2 44.63 59.21 -17.33
CA SER A 2 43.49 58.95 -16.46
C SER A 2 43.48 57.47 -16.09
N LYS A 3 43.68 57.15 -14.81
CA LYS A 3 43.53 55.81 -14.23
C LYS A 3 42.63 55.93 -12.99
N GLY A 4 41.37 56.26 -13.23
CA GLY A 4 40.34 56.44 -12.18
C GLY A 4 39.17 55.44 -12.28
N GLY A 5 39.31 54.35 -13.05
CA GLY A 5 38.22 53.42 -13.34
C GLY A 5 38.17 52.13 -12.51
N SER A 6 39.21 51.82 -11.72
CA SER A 6 39.29 50.53 -10.99
C SER A 6 38.34 50.45 -9.80
N ASP A 7 38.13 51.56 -9.10
CA ASP A 7 37.47 51.55 -7.79
C ASP A 7 35.94 51.45 -7.89
N LEU A 8 35.37 52.06 -8.93
CA LEU A 8 33.94 51.93 -9.24
C LEU A 8 33.60 50.52 -9.71
N SER A 9 34.44 49.92 -10.56
CA SER A 9 34.25 48.55 -11.04
C SER A 9 34.32 47.54 -9.89
N MET A 10 35.22 47.73 -8.93
CA MET A 10 35.38 46.81 -7.81
C MET A 10 34.21 46.87 -6.81
N ARG A 11 33.66 48.06 -6.56
CA ARG A 11 32.46 48.25 -5.73
C ARG A 11 31.23 47.58 -6.33
N VAL A 12 31.07 47.67 -7.65
CA VAL A 12 29.98 47.00 -8.37
C VAL A 12 30.12 45.49 -8.25
N VAL A 13 31.32 44.94 -8.49
CA VAL A 13 31.59 43.49 -8.37
C VAL A 13 31.30 43.00 -6.95
N MET A 14 31.72 43.73 -5.90
CA MET A 14 31.42 43.36 -4.51
C MET A 14 29.91 43.34 -4.22
N GLY A 15 29.14 44.29 -4.74
CA GLY A 15 27.69 44.31 -4.61
C GLY A 15 27.01 43.08 -5.25
N TRP A 16 27.45 42.69 -6.44
CA TRP A 16 26.95 41.50 -7.14
C TRP A 16 27.28 40.20 -6.41
N VAL A 17 28.51 40.08 -5.87
CA VAL A 17 28.92 38.89 -5.11
C VAL A 17 28.07 38.73 -3.84
N ILE A 18 27.79 39.81 -3.13
CA ILE A 18 26.92 39.77 -1.95
C ILE A 18 25.50 39.34 -2.34
N GLY A 19 24.94 39.91 -3.41
CA GLY A 19 23.61 39.54 -3.92
C GLY A 19 23.52 38.06 -4.32
N LEU A 20 24.50 37.56 -5.05
CA LEU A 20 24.56 36.15 -5.46
C LEU A 20 24.72 35.21 -4.27
N SER A 21 25.50 35.59 -3.26
CA SER A 21 25.66 34.79 -2.05
C SER A 21 24.36 34.63 -1.27
N GLY A 22 23.52 35.68 -1.23
CA GLY A 22 22.19 35.62 -0.61
C GLY A 22 21.23 34.66 -1.32
N ILE A 23 21.23 34.67 -2.67
CA ILE A 23 20.40 33.75 -3.46
C ILE A 23 20.87 32.31 -3.26
N ALA A 24 22.18 32.07 -3.29
CA ALA A 24 22.75 30.74 -3.06
C ALA A 24 22.39 30.19 -1.66
N LEU A 25 22.42 31.04 -0.63
CA LEU A 25 22.01 30.67 0.71
C LEU A 25 20.51 30.34 0.79
N MET A 26 19.65 31.13 0.14
CA MET A 26 18.21 30.88 0.11
C MET A 26 17.88 29.55 -0.59
N LEU A 27 18.55 29.26 -1.71
CA LEU A 27 18.40 27.99 -2.42
C LEU A 27 18.90 26.80 -1.60
N LEU A 28 20.01 26.97 -0.86
CA LEU A 28 20.52 25.93 0.04
C LEU A 28 19.53 25.64 1.17
N ILE A 29 18.94 26.66 1.78
CA ILE A 29 17.92 26.48 2.84
C ILE A 29 16.69 25.77 2.27
N MET A 30 16.21 26.16 1.08
CA MET A 30 15.12 25.47 0.39
C MET A 30 15.46 24.01 0.12
N LEU A 31 16.68 23.71 -0.34
CA LEU A 31 17.14 22.34 -0.57
C LEU A 31 17.20 21.52 0.72
N ILE A 32 17.64 22.12 1.84
CA ILE A 32 17.68 21.43 3.14
C ILE A 32 16.26 21.20 3.67
N LEU A 33 15.36 22.18 3.55
CA LEU A 33 13.96 22.02 3.97
C LEU A 33 13.26 20.98 3.13
N PHE A 34 13.31 21.09 1.79
CA PHE A 34 12.70 20.10 0.90
C PHE A 34 13.43 18.77 0.91
N GLY A 35 14.74 18.71 1.20
CA GLY A 35 15.49 17.47 1.32
C GLY A 35 15.16 16.72 2.63
N ASN A 36 15.09 17.44 3.74
CA ASN A 36 14.67 16.86 5.03
C ASN A 36 13.17 16.52 5.05
N LEU A 37 12.33 17.35 4.41
CA LEU A 37 10.93 17.02 4.19
C LEU A 37 10.80 15.85 3.22
N SER A 38 11.54 15.81 2.11
CA SER A 38 11.49 14.69 1.13
C SER A 38 11.86 13.34 1.72
N GLY A 39 12.65 13.29 2.79
CA GLY A 39 12.91 12.05 3.52
C GLY A 39 11.69 11.55 4.33
N ASN A 40 10.77 12.44 4.70
CA ASN A 40 9.55 12.15 5.46
C ASN A 40 8.26 12.26 4.62
N VAL A 41 8.34 12.89 3.45
CA VAL A 41 7.30 13.03 2.42
C VAL A 41 7.55 11.88 1.44
N GLY A 42 7.35 10.66 1.94
CA GLY A 42 7.74 9.44 1.25
C GLY A 42 6.85 9.17 0.05
N PHE A 43 7.42 9.32 -1.14
CA PHE A 43 6.91 8.70 -2.37
C PHE A 43 7.33 7.23 -2.48
N THR A 44 7.61 6.57 -1.35
CA THR A 44 8.05 5.17 -1.38
C THR A 44 6.84 4.27 -1.63
N ASN A 45 7.12 3.13 -2.26
CA ASN A 45 6.12 2.13 -2.64
C ASN A 45 5.25 1.75 -1.44
N ASP A 46 3.97 1.46 -1.69
CA ASP A 46 3.03 0.98 -0.70
C ASP A 46 3.64 -0.20 0.10
N GLU A 47 3.44 -0.16 1.42
CA GLU A 47 3.81 -1.29 2.27
C GLU A 47 2.82 -2.41 2.01
N VAL A 48 3.36 -3.60 1.68
CA VAL A 48 2.55 -4.79 1.43
C VAL A 48 2.69 -5.74 2.61
N THR A 49 1.61 -5.95 3.35
CA THR A 49 1.54 -6.98 4.39
C THR A 49 0.83 -8.21 3.85
N LEU A 50 1.28 -9.40 4.28
CA LEU A 50 0.58 -10.66 4.03
C LEU A 50 -0.18 -11.04 5.31
N ASP A 51 -1.50 -11.00 5.24
CA ASP A 51 -2.38 -11.37 6.35
C ASP A 51 -3.03 -12.72 6.08
N THR A 52 -3.23 -13.52 7.13
CA THR A 52 -4.00 -14.77 7.09
C THR A 52 -5.28 -14.59 7.89
N VAL A 53 -6.43 -14.86 7.28
CA VAL A 53 -7.73 -14.79 7.93
C VAL A 53 -8.44 -16.13 7.79
N ASN A 54 -9.09 -16.55 8.89
CA ASN A 54 -9.99 -17.68 8.90
C ASN A 54 -11.42 -17.18 9.02
N GLU A 55 -12.22 -17.44 7.98
CA GLU A 55 -13.64 -17.12 7.96
C GLU A 55 -14.44 -18.39 8.21
N SER A 56 -15.19 -18.38 9.31
CA SER A 56 -16.08 -19.48 9.72
C SER A 56 -17.54 -19.11 9.46
N LEU A 57 -17.81 -18.50 8.31
CA LEU A 57 -19.16 -18.20 7.84
C LEU A 57 -19.69 -19.41 7.07
N LEU A 58 -21.01 -19.56 6.95
CA LEU A 58 -21.67 -20.60 6.14
C LEU A 58 -21.40 -20.34 4.64
N ALA A 59 -20.12 -20.26 4.24
CA ALA A 59 -19.72 -19.90 2.89
C ALA A 59 -20.08 -21.04 1.95
N PHE A 60 -20.44 -20.67 0.73
CA PHE A 60 -20.76 -21.60 -0.35
C PHE A 60 -19.58 -21.60 -1.30
N VAL A 61 -18.88 -22.73 -1.39
CA VAL A 61 -18.02 -22.98 -2.56
C VAL A 61 -18.97 -23.55 -3.60
N ASN A 62 -19.61 -22.68 -4.40
CA ASN A 62 -20.10 -22.95 -5.76
C ASN A 62 -21.23 -22.02 -6.28
N ASP A 63 -22.15 -21.45 -5.49
CA ASP A 63 -23.44 -20.99 -6.08
C ASP A 63 -23.76 -19.49 -5.98
N THR A 64 -23.04 -18.71 -5.16
CA THR A 64 -23.45 -17.32 -4.86
C THR A 64 -22.36 -16.26 -5.01
N ASP A 65 -21.26 -16.58 -5.70
CA ASP A 65 -20.10 -15.67 -5.81
C ASP A 65 -19.72 -15.11 -4.44
N TYR A 66 -19.51 -16.02 -3.47
CA TYR A 66 -19.16 -15.64 -2.11
C TYR A 66 -17.91 -14.78 -2.14
N THR A 67 -18.03 -13.56 -1.66
CA THR A 67 -16.91 -12.64 -1.54
C THR A 67 -16.41 -12.71 -0.11
N VAL A 68 -15.11 -12.95 0.07
CA VAL A 68 -14.49 -12.99 1.40
C VAL A 68 -14.64 -11.65 2.10
N LEU A 69 -14.69 -11.65 3.43
CA LEU A 69 -14.96 -10.46 4.24
C LEU A 69 -13.91 -9.37 4.04
N ASN A 70 -12.65 -9.77 3.86
CA ASN A 70 -11.53 -8.84 3.62
C ASN A 70 -11.34 -8.53 2.12
N ALA A 71 -12.38 -8.64 1.30
CA ALA A 71 -12.38 -8.14 -0.08
C ALA A 71 -12.56 -6.62 -0.10
N ASN A 72 -11.50 -5.87 -0.41
CA ASN A 72 -11.58 -4.42 -0.61
C ASN A 72 -10.54 -3.96 -1.66
N SER A 73 -10.63 -2.70 -2.08
CA SER A 73 -9.78 -2.13 -3.14
C SER A 73 -8.29 -2.00 -2.78
N SER A 74 -7.95 -2.04 -1.49
CA SER A 74 -6.57 -2.01 -0.98
C SER A 74 -5.96 -3.41 -0.88
N ASN A 75 -6.79 -4.45 -1.00
CA ASN A 75 -6.37 -5.83 -0.84
C ASN A 75 -6.21 -6.49 -2.22
N SER A 76 -5.24 -7.39 -2.34
CA SER A 76 -4.90 -8.11 -3.58
C SER A 76 -4.30 -9.48 -3.29
N ASN A 77 -4.00 -10.26 -4.33
CA ASN A 77 -3.33 -11.58 -4.26
C ASN A 77 -3.90 -12.52 -3.19
N TYR A 78 -5.19 -12.81 -3.31
CA TYR A 78 -5.84 -13.79 -2.47
C TYR A 78 -5.34 -15.20 -2.78
N ALA A 79 -5.08 -16.00 -1.76
CA ALA A 79 -4.70 -17.40 -1.90
C ALA A 79 -5.34 -18.24 -0.79
N ILE A 80 -6.08 -19.29 -1.16
CA ILE A 80 -6.71 -20.19 -0.20
C ILE A 80 -5.64 -21.06 0.46
N VAL A 81 -5.67 -21.13 1.78
CA VAL A 81 -4.74 -21.91 2.62
C VAL A 81 -5.38 -23.22 3.04
N SER A 82 -6.63 -23.18 3.49
CA SER A 82 -7.36 -24.38 3.92
C SER A 82 -8.87 -24.17 3.81
N ILE A 83 -9.59 -25.28 3.62
CA ILE A 83 -11.05 -25.31 3.55
C ILE A 83 -11.53 -26.44 4.44
N PHE A 84 -12.56 -26.19 5.24
CA PHE A 84 -13.20 -27.20 6.07
C PHE A 84 -14.71 -27.16 5.88
N ASN A 85 -15.34 -28.31 5.67
CA ASN A 85 -16.79 -28.44 5.66
C ASN A 85 -17.32 -28.79 7.06
N ALA A 86 -18.51 -28.34 7.38
CA ALA A 86 -19.24 -28.79 8.57
C ALA A 86 -19.93 -30.15 8.32
N THR A 87 -19.69 -31.14 9.19
CA THR A 87 -20.33 -32.48 9.06
C THR A 87 -21.85 -32.51 9.20
N THR A 88 -22.47 -31.40 9.64
CA THR A 88 -23.91 -31.30 9.84
C THR A 88 -24.37 -29.93 9.37
N ASN A 89 -25.34 -29.92 8.45
CA ASN A 89 -26.00 -28.70 7.97
C ASN A 89 -26.42 -27.82 9.16
N GLY A 90 -25.63 -26.78 9.44
CA GLY A 90 -25.95 -25.74 10.41
C GLY A 90 -25.37 -25.84 11.83
N LEU A 91 -24.49 -26.79 12.16
CA LEU A 91 -23.97 -26.94 13.55
C LEU A 91 -22.44 -26.81 13.68
N GLY A 92 -21.88 -25.69 13.20
CA GLY A 92 -20.65 -25.01 13.70
C GLY A 92 -19.33 -25.80 13.85
N LEU A 93 -19.29 -27.09 13.54
CA LEU A 93 -18.13 -27.95 13.70
C LEU A 93 -17.54 -28.25 12.33
N PHE A 94 -16.54 -27.46 11.93
CA PHE A 94 -15.76 -27.63 10.72
C PHE A 94 -14.66 -28.68 10.93
N ASN A 95 -14.94 -29.94 10.61
CA ASN A 95 -14.08 -31.09 10.91
C ASN A 95 -13.74 -31.94 9.68
N PHE A 96 -14.34 -31.66 8.52
CA PHE A 96 -14.00 -32.34 7.27
C PHE A 96 -13.10 -31.45 6.42
N SER A 97 -11.83 -31.83 6.29
CA SER A 97 -10.88 -31.09 5.45
C SER A 97 -11.19 -31.28 3.97
N ILE A 98 -11.30 -30.18 3.23
CA ILE A 98 -11.40 -30.16 1.78
C ILE A 98 -10.06 -29.66 1.24
N ASP A 99 -9.55 -30.33 0.21
CA ASP A 99 -8.35 -29.86 -0.48
C ASP A 99 -8.60 -28.45 -1.07
N PRO A 100 -7.76 -27.44 -0.74
CA PRO A 100 -7.84 -26.09 -1.29
C PRO A 100 -7.96 -26.02 -2.81
N ALA A 101 -7.42 -27.02 -3.53
CA ALA A 101 -7.52 -27.11 -4.99
C ALA A 101 -8.98 -27.25 -5.50
N ASN A 102 -9.94 -27.52 -4.62
CA ASN A 102 -11.36 -27.55 -4.96
C ASN A 102 -12.00 -26.16 -5.04
N ALA A 103 -11.33 -25.10 -4.61
CA ALA A 103 -11.83 -23.73 -4.75
C ALA A 103 -10.75 -22.82 -5.33
N THR A 104 -11.20 -21.75 -5.98
CA THR A 104 -10.34 -20.65 -6.40
C THR A 104 -10.85 -19.37 -5.79
N ILE A 105 -9.94 -18.41 -5.61
CA ILE A 105 -10.29 -17.05 -5.18
C ILE A 105 -9.73 -16.08 -6.22
N SER A 106 -10.58 -15.17 -6.69
CA SER A 106 -10.21 -14.16 -7.67
C SER A 106 -9.41 -13.03 -7.02
N SER A 107 -8.83 -12.15 -7.85
CA SER A 107 -8.18 -10.91 -7.38
C SER A 107 -9.11 -9.99 -6.60
N ASN A 108 -10.43 -10.15 -6.78
CA ASN A 108 -11.45 -9.33 -6.11
C ASN A 108 -11.98 -10.01 -4.84
N GLY A 109 -11.37 -11.12 -4.40
CA GLY A 109 -11.80 -11.87 -3.21
C GLY A 109 -13.05 -12.73 -3.41
N VAL A 110 -13.52 -12.91 -4.66
CA VAL A 110 -14.65 -13.80 -4.98
C VAL A 110 -14.18 -15.26 -5.02
N VAL A 111 -14.80 -16.11 -4.23
CA VAL A 111 -14.56 -17.55 -4.15
C VAL A 111 -15.47 -18.27 -5.15
N SER A 112 -14.87 -19.14 -5.95
CA SER A 112 -15.56 -19.96 -6.95
C SER A 112 -15.10 -21.42 -6.86
N ASN A 113 -15.99 -22.33 -7.25
CA ASN A 113 -15.66 -23.75 -7.30
C ASN A 113 -14.66 -24.05 -8.42
N ALA A 114 -13.63 -24.85 -8.12
CA ALA A 114 -12.61 -25.24 -9.09
C ALA A 114 -12.85 -26.65 -9.66
N THR A 115 -13.69 -27.45 -9.00
CA THR A 115 -13.99 -28.84 -9.42
C THR A 115 -15.48 -29.03 -9.67
N ALA A 116 -15.89 -30.26 -10.03
CA ALA A 116 -17.29 -30.60 -10.23
C ALA A 116 -18.03 -30.92 -8.92
N LEU A 117 -17.33 -30.99 -7.78
CA LEU A 117 -17.90 -31.30 -6.48
C LEU A 117 -18.42 -30.02 -5.82
N LEU A 118 -19.62 -30.08 -5.26
CA LEU A 118 -20.28 -28.98 -4.56
C LEU A 118 -20.00 -29.08 -3.06
N PHE A 119 -19.58 -27.98 -2.45
CA PHE A 119 -19.38 -27.90 -1.00
C PHE A 119 -20.15 -26.70 -0.43
N ASP A 120 -21.17 -26.99 0.37
CA ASP A 120 -21.90 -26.03 1.17
C ASP A 120 -21.32 -25.94 2.58
N ASN A 121 -21.62 -24.83 3.28
CA ASN A 121 -21.32 -24.66 4.70
C ASN A 121 -19.83 -24.90 5.04
N VAL A 122 -18.95 -24.17 4.37
CA VAL A 122 -17.50 -24.29 4.55
C VAL A 122 -16.90 -23.12 5.31
N SER A 123 -15.87 -23.40 6.10
CA SER A 123 -14.93 -22.42 6.64
C SER A 123 -13.72 -22.35 5.71
N ILE A 124 -13.33 -21.12 5.34
CA ILE A 124 -12.23 -20.88 4.39
C ILE A 124 -11.17 -20.04 5.11
N SER A 125 -9.95 -20.55 5.11
CA SER A 125 -8.76 -19.80 5.48
C SER A 125 -8.04 -19.35 4.22
N TYR A 126 -7.67 -18.09 4.15
CA TYR A 126 -6.96 -17.53 3.01
C TYR A 126 -5.96 -16.46 3.44
N ASN A 127 -4.96 -16.28 2.60
CA ASN A 127 -4.04 -15.16 2.67
C ASN A 127 -4.47 -14.07 1.71
N TYR A 128 -4.23 -12.82 2.06
CA TYR A 128 -4.32 -11.69 1.14
C TYR A 128 -3.16 -10.73 1.38
N THR A 129 -2.80 -9.97 0.35
CA THR A 129 -1.86 -8.87 0.48
C THR A 129 -2.62 -7.55 0.64
N ASN A 130 -2.31 -6.80 1.69
CA ASN A 130 -2.86 -5.46 1.89
C ASN A 130 -1.83 -4.41 1.51
N ALA A 131 -2.19 -3.50 0.61
CA ALA A 131 -1.38 -2.36 0.25
C ALA A 131 -1.84 -1.15 1.06
N PHE A 132 -0.96 -0.65 1.91
CA PHE A 132 -1.16 0.64 2.57
C PHE A 132 -0.19 1.67 2.01
N PRO A 133 -0.62 2.94 1.86
CA PRO A 133 0.30 4.00 1.51
C PRO A 133 1.44 3.96 2.53
N SER A 134 2.67 4.01 2.03
CA SER A 134 3.84 4.04 2.90
C SER A 134 3.73 5.20 3.90
N GLN A 135 4.36 5.06 5.08
CA GLN A 135 4.28 6.09 6.13
C GLN A 135 4.53 7.49 5.58
N GLY A 136 5.49 7.64 4.67
CA GLY A 136 5.78 8.95 4.11
C GLY A 136 4.70 9.50 3.15
N LEU A 137 3.92 8.65 2.47
CA LEU A 137 2.78 9.10 1.66
C LEU A 137 1.58 9.45 2.56
N ALA A 138 1.35 8.68 3.62
CA ALA A 138 0.36 8.97 4.64
C ALA A 138 0.65 10.30 5.35
N ASP A 139 1.90 10.55 5.72
CA ASP A 139 2.34 11.79 6.36
C ASP A 139 2.24 12.99 5.42
N THR A 140 2.50 12.82 4.11
CA THR A 140 2.33 13.86 3.10
C THR A 140 0.87 14.30 2.97
N ASN A 141 -0.05 13.34 2.90
CA ASN A 141 -1.48 13.63 2.79
C ASN A 141 -2.02 14.35 4.03
N ASN A 142 -1.48 14.03 5.22
CA ASN A 142 -1.84 14.71 6.47
C ASN A 142 -1.22 16.12 6.60
N PHE A 143 -0.12 16.41 5.91
CA PHE A 143 0.51 17.73 5.92
C PHE A 143 -0.16 18.72 4.94
N ILE A 144 -0.76 18.22 3.86
CA ILE A 144 -1.39 19.04 2.81
C ILE A 144 -2.89 19.30 3.09
N ALA A 145 -3.53 18.49 3.93
CA ALA A 145 -4.93 18.66 4.37
C ALA A 145 -5.06 19.73 5.47
#